data_AF-A0A958DT77-F1
#
_entry.id   AF-A0A958DT77-F1
#
_cell.length_a   1.000
_cell.length_b   1.000
_cell.length_c   1.000
_cell.angle_alpha   90.00
_cell.angle_beta   90.00
_cell.angle_gamma   90.00
#
_symmetry.space_group_name_H-M   'P 1'
#
loop_
_entity.id
_entity.type
_entity.pdbx_description
1 polymer ?
#
loop_
_entity_poly.entity_id
_entity_poly.type
_entity_poly.pdbx_seq_one_letter_code
_entity_poly.pdbx_strand_id
1 'polypeptide(L)'
;MKTKSIHIGITPLQNTPKSVQGEIVSLGEEKYYKISNVDQMPPLFANIVSDSDLWMFISSNGALTAGRRNPDNALFPYYTDDRIHDSAEITGSKTIVLVEKDSKSFLWEPFSLRYNGIYDCERNIYKNIVGNKLV
;
A
#
# COMPACT_ATOMS: atom_id res chain seq x y z
N MET A 1 -15.57 -2.28 -27.94
CA MET A 1 -14.46 -3.23 -28.21
C MET A 1 -14.68 -4.48 -27.37
N LYS A 2 -14.58 -5.69 -27.94
CA LYS A 2 -14.63 -6.92 -27.13
C LYS A 2 -13.40 -6.96 -26.22
N THR A 3 -13.61 -7.07 -24.92
CA THR A 3 -12.54 -7.30 -23.93
C THR A 3 -11.86 -8.64 -24.23
N LYS A 4 -10.57 -8.60 -24.56
CA LYS A 4 -9.77 -9.82 -24.76
C LYS A 4 -9.36 -10.35 -23.38
N SER A 5 -9.60 -11.63 -23.12
CA SER A 5 -9.12 -12.29 -21.90
C SER A 5 -7.61 -12.49 -21.98
N ILE A 6 -6.87 -11.84 -21.10
CA ILE A 6 -5.42 -11.97 -20.97
C ILE A 6 -5.13 -13.03 -19.90
N HIS A 7 -4.12 -13.87 -20.13
CA HIS A 7 -3.72 -14.92 -19.18
C HIS A 7 -2.22 -14.84 -18.93
N ILE A 8 -1.79 -15.16 -17.70
CA ILE A 8 -0.40 -15.41 -17.32
C ILE A 8 -0.28 -16.92 -17.07
N GLY A 9 0.34 -17.62 -18.02
CA GLY A 9 0.29 -19.08 -18.04
C GLY A 9 -1.15 -19.57 -18.18
N ILE A 10 -1.63 -20.36 -17.20
CA ILE A 10 -3.01 -20.85 -17.14
C ILE A 10 -3.95 -19.95 -16.31
N THR A 11 -3.44 -18.87 -15.71
CA THR A 11 -4.21 -18.02 -14.80
C THR A 11 -4.76 -16.80 -15.54
N PRO A 12 -6.08 -16.55 -15.52
CA PRO A 12 -6.65 -15.34 -16.11
C PRO A 12 -6.23 -14.09 -15.33
N LEU A 13 -5.79 -13.07 -16.05
CA LEU A 13 -5.41 -11.79 -15.48
C LEU A 13 -6.66 -11.01 -15.04
N GLN A 14 -6.73 -10.69 -13.76
CA GLN A 14 -7.69 -9.78 -13.16
C GLN A 14 -7.23 -8.34 -13.42
N ASN A 15 -7.77 -7.70 -14.45
CA ASN A 15 -7.45 -6.30 -14.80
C ASN A 15 -8.73 -5.49 -15.04
N THR A 16 -9.64 -5.53 -14.08
CA THR A 16 -10.84 -4.71 -14.10
C THR A 16 -10.48 -3.33 -13.57
N PRO A 17 -10.58 -2.25 -14.37
CA PRO A 17 -10.32 -0.92 -13.88
C PRO A 17 -11.32 -0.59 -12.77
N LYS A 18 -10.80 -0.28 -11.58
CA LYS A 18 -11.59 0.15 -10.42
C LYS A 18 -11.45 1.66 -10.29
N SER A 19 -12.53 2.31 -9.89
CA SER A 19 -12.54 3.76 -9.76
C SER A 19 -11.97 4.18 -8.41
N VAL A 20 -11.32 5.35 -8.36
CA VAL A 20 -10.74 5.90 -7.14
C VAL A 20 -11.76 6.85 -6.50
N GLN A 21 -12.09 6.62 -5.23
CA GLN A 21 -13.01 7.47 -4.48
C GLN A 21 -12.50 7.75 -3.08
N GLY A 22 -12.73 8.99 -2.63
CA GLY A 22 -12.52 9.42 -1.27
C GLY A 22 -13.82 9.42 -0.47
N GLU A 23 -13.80 8.91 0.75
CA GLU A 23 -14.94 8.94 1.67
C GLU A 23 -14.48 8.98 3.14
N ILE A 24 -15.32 9.55 4.01
CA ILE A 24 -15.12 9.43 5.46
C ILE A 24 -15.80 8.16 5.96
N VAL A 25 -15.01 7.27 6.55
CA VAL A 25 -15.48 6.00 7.13
C VAL A 25 -15.15 5.95 8.62
N SER A 26 -15.81 5.05 9.35
CA SER A 26 -15.46 4.76 10.75
C SER A 26 -14.81 3.38 10.82
N LEU A 27 -13.63 3.30 11.44
CA LEU A 27 -12.94 2.06 11.77
C LEU A 27 -12.90 1.96 13.30
N GLY A 28 -13.80 1.14 13.87
CA GLY A 28 -14.03 1.15 15.31
C GLY A 28 -14.63 2.49 15.77
N GLU A 29 -14.03 3.12 16.78
CA GLU A 29 -14.48 4.40 17.34
C GLU A 29 -13.85 5.62 16.66
N GLU A 30 -12.92 5.41 15.71
CA GLU A 30 -12.19 6.48 15.03
C GLU A 30 -12.69 6.71 13.60
N LYS A 31 -12.67 7.98 13.19
CA LYS A 31 -12.97 8.40 11.81
C LYS A 31 -11.71 8.44 10.96
N TYR A 32 -11.83 7.96 9.73
CA TYR A 32 -10.78 7.92 8.73
C TYR A 32 -11.27 8.52 7.41
N TYR A 33 -10.37 9.18 6.68
CA TYR A 33 -10.54 9.40 5.26
C TYR A 33 -9.95 8.21 4.50
N LYS A 34 -10.80 7.48 3.78
CA LYS A 34 -10.44 6.33 2.96
C LYS A 34 -10.30 6.80 1.51
N ILE A 35 -9.24 6.36 0.84
CA ILE A 35 -9.13 6.40 -0.62
C ILE A 35 -9.21 4.96 -1.12
N SER A 36 -10.26 4.66 -1.89
CA SER A 36 -10.49 3.35 -2.48
C SER A 36 -9.65 3.14 -3.73
N ASN A 37 -9.15 1.93 -3.94
CA ASN A 37 -8.35 1.54 -5.12
C ASN A 37 -7.15 2.46 -5.36
N VAL A 38 -6.41 2.77 -4.29
CA VAL A 38 -5.30 3.74 -4.31
C VAL A 38 -4.17 3.35 -5.26
N ASP A 39 -4.07 2.09 -5.62
CA ASP A 39 -3.14 1.56 -6.62
C ASP A 39 -3.50 1.91 -8.06
N GLN A 40 -4.71 2.43 -8.31
CA GLN A 40 -5.19 2.89 -9.61
C GLN A 40 -4.89 4.37 -9.86
N MET A 41 -4.09 5.01 -9.00
CA MET A 41 -3.57 6.37 -9.17
C MET A 41 -2.06 6.40 -8.93
N PRO A 42 -1.33 7.44 -9.41
CA PRO A 42 0.06 7.63 -9.04
C PRO A 42 0.25 7.64 -7.51
N PRO A 43 1.34 7.05 -6.99
CA PRO A 43 1.61 7.07 -5.56
C PRO A 43 1.64 8.50 -5.03
N LEU A 44 1.04 8.69 -3.85
CA LEU A 44 1.05 9.95 -3.11
C LEU A 44 2.00 9.83 -1.93
N PHE A 45 2.60 10.95 -1.54
CA PHE A 45 3.52 11.03 -0.41
C PHE A 45 2.87 11.79 0.75
N ALA A 46 2.93 11.22 1.95
CA ALA A 46 2.25 11.75 3.12
C ALA A 46 3.18 11.80 4.34
N ASN A 47 3.00 12.83 5.17
CA ASN A 47 3.57 12.90 6.51
C ASN A 47 2.58 12.32 7.53
N ILE A 48 3.04 11.46 8.43
CA ILE A 48 2.27 10.99 9.58
C ILE A 48 2.75 11.73 10.81
N VAL A 49 1.85 12.55 11.37
CA VAL A 49 2.20 13.45 12.47
C VAL A 49 2.27 12.70 13.81
N SER A 50 3.12 13.20 14.70
CA SER A 50 3.25 12.72 16.08
C SER A 50 3.18 13.89 17.04
N ASP A 51 2.68 13.65 18.24
CA ASP A 51 2.77 14.57 19.38
C ASP A 51 4.15 14.53 20.08
N SER A 52 5.03 13.61 19.67
CA SER A 52 6.40 13.44 20.17
C SER A 52 7.46 13.91 19.17
N ASP A 53 8.70 13.42 19.32
CA ASP A 53 9.80 13.65 18.38
C ASP A 53 9.82 12.66 17.19
N LEU A 54 8.78 11.84 16.98
CA LEU A 54 8.68 10.92 15.86
C LEU A 54 8.35 11.65 14.55
N TRP A 55 9.07 11.29 13.49
CA TRP A 55 8.77 11.70 12.12
C TRP A 55 8.60 10.47 11.23
N MET A 56 7.66 10.53 10.29
CA MET A 56 7.43 9.48 9.32
C MET A 56 6.89 10.08 8.03
N PHE A 57 7.57 9.76 6.92
CA PHE A 57 7.10 10.05 5.58
C PHE A 57 6.86 8.73 4.84
N ILE A 58 5.68 8.60 4.25
CA ILE A 58 5.22 7.34 3.68
C ILE A 58 4.51 7.57 2.35
N SER A 59 4.83 6.71 1.40
CA SER A 59 4.19 6.58 0.11
C SER A 59 2.93 5.73 0.23
N SER A 60 1.89 6.02 -0.57
CA SER A 60 0.71 5.16 -0.64
C SER A 60 0.97 3.76 -1.20
N ASN A 61 2.15 3.51 -1.79
CA ASN A 61 2.60 2.17 -2.16
C ASN A 61 3.24 1.38 -0.99
N GLY A 62 3.32 1.98 0.20
CA GLY A 62 3.85 1.35 1.42
C GLY A 62 5.33 1.63 1.71
N ALA A 63 6.08 2.20 0.76
CA ALA A 63 7.45 2.61 1.01
C ALA A 63 7.52 3.79 1.99
N LEU A 64 8.50 3.79 2.89
CA LEU A 64 8.60 4.82 3.92
C LEU A 64 10.03 5.14 4.34
N THR A 65 10.17 6.33 4.92
CA THR A 65 11.25 6.68 5.83
C THR A 65 10.66 7.12 7.16
N ALA A 66 11.29 6.76 8.27
CA ALA A 66 10.83 7.15 9.60
C ALA A 66 12.00 7.21 10.57
N GLY A 67 11.83 7.94 11.66
CA GLY A 67 12.83 8.06 12.72
C GLY A 67 12.36 8.97 13.84
N ARG A 68 13.30 9.44 14.67
CA ARG A 68 13.01 10.38 15.75
C ARG A 68 13.98 11.56 15.70
N ARG A 69 13.54 12.75 16.10
CA ARG A 69 14.28 14.02 16.16
C ARG A 69 14.77 14.55 14.82
N ASN A 70 15.64 13.83 14.13
CA ASN A 70 16.26 14.26 12.88
C ASN A 70 16.66 13.04 11.98
N PRO A 71 17.07 13.29 10.73
CA PRO A 71 17.47 12.23 9.78
C PRO A 71 18.65 11.36 10.21
N ASP A 72 19.55 11.85 11.06
CA ASP A 72 20.70 11.07 11.56
C ASP A 72 20.25 9.94 12.52
N ASN A 73 19.02 10.02 13.01
CA ASN A 73 18.38 9.04 13.88
C ASN A 73 17.22 8.32 13.15
N ALA A 74 17.44 8.02 11.87
CA ALA A 74 16.47 7.33 11.03
C ALA A 74 16.43 5.81 11.32
N LEU A 75 15.21 5.27 11.40
CA LEU A 75 14.93 3.84 11.45
C LEU A 75 15.00 3.21 10.05
N PHE A 76 14.52 3.93 9.04
CA PHE A 76 14.62 3.56 7.63
C PHE A 76 15.40 4.63 6.86
N PRO A 77 16.20 4.29 5.84
CA PRO A 77 17.06 5.24 5.13
C PRO A 77 16.33 6.54 4.76
N TYR A 78 16.95 7.67 5.05
CA TYR A 78 16.41 9.00 4.73
C TYR A 78 16.92 9.44 3.35
N TYR A 79 16.02 9.40 2.37
CA TYR A 79 16.29 9.81 0.99
C TYR A 79 15.23 10.81 0.49
N THR A 80 15.41 11.28 -0.74
CA THR A 80 14.40 12.04 -1.47
C THR A 80 13.16 11.18 -1.72
N ASP A 81 12.01 11.83 -1.91
CA ASP A 81 10.70 11.19 -2.05
C ASP A 81 10.63 10.23 -3.25
N ASP A 82 11.23 10.59 -4.38
CA ASP A 82 11.39 9.73 -5.56
C ASP A 82 12.08 8.39 -5.21
N ARG A 83 13.20 8.45 -4.49
CA ARG A 83 13.94 7.25 -4.06
C ARG A 83 13.18 6.44 -3.03
N ILE A 84 12.40 7.11 -2.18
CA ILE A 84 11.53 6.41 -1.23
C ILE A 84 10.43 5.67 -2.00
N HIS A 85 9.76 6.30 -2.96
CA HIS A 85 8.74 5.64 -3.78
C HIS A 85 9.27 4.35 -4.45
N ASP A 86 10.47 4.41 -5.01
CA ASP A 86 11.12 3.27 -5.69
C ASP A 86 11.54 2.15 -4.74
N SER A 87 11.59 2.42 -3.42
CA SER A 87 12.06 1.45 -2.41
C SER A 87 10.99 0.48 -1.89
N ALA A 88 9.74 0.56 -2.37
CA ALA A 88 8.59 -0.20 -1.84
C ALA A 88 8.80 -1.72 -1.73
N GLU A 89 9.66 -2.31 -2.57
CA GLU A 89 9.93 -3.74 -2.58
C GLU A 89 11.08 -4.18 -1.65
N ILE A 90 11.85 -3.24 -1.11
CA ILE A 90 13.09 -3.50 -0.39
C ILE A 90 13.18 -2.81 0.99
N THR A 91 12.39 -1.76 1.24
CA THR A 91 12.39 -1.02 2.51
C THR A 91 10.97 -0.86 3.05
N GLY A 92 10.78 -1.21 4.31
CA GLY A 92 9.50 -1.06 5.01
C GLY A 92 8.74 -2.37 5.17
N SER A 93 7.43 -2.32 4.94
CA SER A 93 6.53 -3.46 5.16
C SER A 93 6.67 -4.51 4.04
N LYS A 94 6.76 -5.79 4.41
CA LYS A 94 6.72 -6.92 3.49
C LYS A 94 5.88 -8.03 4.11
N THR A 95 4.92 -8.55 3.37
CA THR A 95 4.07 -9.66 3.79
C THR A 95 4.00 -10.69 2.67
N ILE A 96 4.34 -11.93 2.99
CA ILE A 96 4.27 -13.07 2.07
C ILE A 96 3.54 -14.19 2.79
N VAL A 97 2.47 -14.69 2.19
CA VAL A 97 1.61 -15.73 2.78
C VAL A 97 1.53 -16.91 1.82
N LEU A 98 1.71 -18.12 2.35
CA LEU A 98 1.42 -19.37 1.65
C LEU A 98 0.12 -19.93 2.21
N VAL A 99 -0.90 -20.06 1.36
CA VAL A 99 -2.24 -20.52 1.74
C VAL A 99 -2.50 -21.89 1.12
N GLU A 100 -2.81 -22.88 1.95
CA GLU A 100 -3.22 -24.20 1.46
C GLU A 100 -4.74 -24.24 1.25
N LYS A 101 -5.16 -24.65 0.05
CA LYS A 101 -6.57 -24.80 -0.31
C LYS A 101 -6.71 -25.84 -1.43
N ASP A 102 -7.71 -26.71 -1.34
CA ASP A 102 -8.03 -27.71 -2.38
C ASP A 102 -6.81 -28.54 -2.83
N SER A 103 -6.00 -28.99 -1.87
CA SER A 103 -4.74 -29.74 -2.08
C SER A 103 -3.68 -29.01 -2.92
N LYS A 104 -3.76 -27.68 -3.00
CA LYS A 104 -2.78 -26.80 -3.64
C LYS A 104 -2.31 -25.74 -2.66
N SER A 105 -1.08 -25.26 -2.87
CA SER A 105 -0.54 -24.12 -2.13
C SER A 105 -0.55 -22.88 -3.03
N PHE A 106 -1.08 -21.78 -2.52
CA PHE A 106 -1.20 -20.49 -3.19
C PHE A 106 -0.29 -19.48 -2.53
N LEU A 107 0.56 -18.82 -3.32
CA LEU A 107 1.41 -17.73 -2.85
C LEU A 107 0.66 -16.40 -3.00
N TRP A 108 0.53 -15.65 -1.92
CA TRP A 108 -0.02 -14.30 -1.93
C TRP A 108 0.95 -13.31 -1.29
N GLU A 109 1.26 -12.24 -2.03
CA GLU A 109 2.16 -11.18 -1.60
C GLU A 109 1.42 -9.83 -1.69
N PRO A 110 0.60 -9.46 -0.69
CA PRO A 110 -0.13 -8.20 -0.71
C PRO A 110 0.80 -6.99 -0.75
N PHE A 111 0.30 -5.89 -1.31
CA PHE A 111 1.00 -4.60 -1.53
C PHE A 111 2.17 -4.64 -2.52
N SER A 112 2.79 -5.79 -2.76
CA SER A 112 3.83 -5.94 -3.78
C SER A 112 3.30 -5.77 -5.20
N LEU A 113 4.17 -5.34 -6.12
CA LEU A 113 3.88 -5.37 -7.56
C LEU A 113 4.10 -6.77 -8.16
N ARG A 114 4.70 -7.69 -7.41
CA ARG A 114 4.86 -9.09 -7.81
C ARG A 114 3.49 -9.74 -7.92
N TYR A 115 3.28 -10.50 -9.00
CA TYR A 115 2.04 -11.23 -9.26
C TYR A 115 0.78 -10.34 -9.34
N ASN A 116 0.94 -9.06 -9.70
CA ASN A 116 -0.20 -8.16 -9.87
C ASN A 116 -1.18 -8.71 -10.93
N GLY A 117 -2.48 -8.62 -10.61
CA GLY A 117 -3.56 -9.15 -11.44
C GLY A 117 -3.73 -10.68 -11.42
N ILE A 118 -2.96 -11.43 -10.62
CA ILE A 118 -3.22 -12.87 -10.42
C ILE A 118 -4.46 -13.10 -9.54
N TYR A 119 -4.66 -12.22 -8.55
CA TYR A 119 -5.81 -12.24 -7.65
C TYR A 119 -6.65 -10.99 -7.86
N ASP A 120 -7.98 -11.12 -7.69
CA ASP A 120 -8.85 -9.94 -7.61
C ASP A 120 -8.67 -9.27 -6.25
N CYS A 121 -8.03 -8.11 -6.25
CA CYS A 121 -7.66 -7.37 -5.06
C CYS A 121 -8.23 -5.95 -5.09
N GLU A 122 -8.46 -5.38 -3.92
CA GLU A 122 -8.72 -3.95 -3.73
C GLU A 122 -7.68 -3.42 -2.75
N ARG A 123 -7.00 -2.33 -3.10
CA ARG A 123 -6.05 -1.67 -2.20
C ARG A 123 -6.63 -0.34 -1.79
N ASN A 124 -6.87 -0.19 -0.50
CA ASN A 124 -7.44 1.00 0.09
C ASN A 124 -6.44 1.55 1.09
N ILE A 125 -6.36 2.87 1.21
CA ILE A 125 -5.56 3.54 2.22
C ILE A 125 -6.48 4.38 3.09
N TYR A 126 -6.20 4.42 4.39
CA TYR A 126 -7.01 5.12 5.37
C TYR A 126 -6.10 5.99 6.21
N LYS A 127 -6.40 7.29 6.30
CA LYS A 127 -5.73 8.18 7.25
C LYS A 127 -6.75 8.71 8.25
N ASN A 128 -6.47 8.61 9.54
CA ASN A 128 -7.39 9.14 10.54
C ASN A 128 -7.48 10.67 10.44
N ILE A 129 -8.55 11.26 10.96
CA ILE A 129 -8.78 12.71 10.88
C ILE A 129 -7.63 13.50 11.53
N VAL A 130 -7.07 13.00 12.64
CA VAL A 130 -5.93 13.61 13.34
C VAL A 130 -4.65 13.57 12.50
N GLY A 131 -4.50 12.58 11.63
CA GLY A 131 -3.35 12.39 10.75
C GLY A 131 -2.16 11.67 11.38
N ASN A 132 -2.33 11.08 12.55
CA ASN A 132 -1.29 10.32 13.26
C ASN A 132 -1.40 8.80 13.08
N LYS A 133 -2.40 8.32 12.32
CA LYS A 133 -2.56 6.90 11.97
C LYS A 133 -2.83 6.72 10.49
N LEU A 134 -2.18 5.70 9.92
CA LEU A 134 -2.38 5.20 8.57
C LEU A 134 -2.70 3.70 8.64
N VAL A 135 -3.68 3.26 7.85
CA VAL A 135 -4.07 1.86 7.67
C VAL A 135 -4.13 1.55 6.19
#